data_AF-A0A8S1TYH8-F1
#
_entry.id   AF-A0A8S1TYH8-F1
#
_cell.length_a   1.000
_cell.length_b   1.000
_cell.length_c   1.000
_cell.angle_alpha   90.00
_cell.angle_beta   90.00
_cell.angle_gamma   90.00
#
_symmetry.space_group_name_H-M   'P 1'
#
loop_
_entity.id
_entity.type
_entity.pdbx_description
1 polymer ?
#
loop_
_entity_poly.entity_id
_entity_poly.type
_entity_poly.pdbx_seq_one_letter_code
_entity_poly.pdbx_strand_id
1 'polypeptide(L)'
;MYRYISSFTQNHLIMDQIKVFIKDFRDVPKLATSKFNLEHINSLKDIQQLSDEWQFNPSLTVIKREFEFPTFKESFAFMSSVSDISEKMEHYPKWYNKGNKVIVEITTPEVGLTIKDILLAYTMDNISDDIRNEDIQFISQQSKLTTQSTTLLNSWNKNYSRFEEEVASQLERNVNQF
;
A
#
# COMPACT_ATOMS: atom_id res chain seq x y z
N MET A 1 12.32 28.57 23.37
CA MET A 1 13.32 27.95 22.47
C MET A 1 12.85 26.54 22.08
N TYR A 2 11.67 26.41 21.45
CA TYR A 2 11.05 25.12 21.08
C TYR A 2 10.03 25.33 19.95
N ARG A 3 10.47 25.79 18.77
CA ARG A 3 9.52 26.06 17.66
C ARG A 3 9.90 25.47 16.30
N TYR A 4 10.95 24.67 16.24
CA TYR A 4 11.28 23.90 15.03
C TYR A 4 11.76 22.51 15.47
N ILE A 5 10.82 21.64 15.81
CA ILE A 5 11.03 20.24 15.38
C ILE A 5 10.96 20.39 13.86
N SER A 6 12.11 20.40 13.20
CA SER A 6 12.16 20.64 11.76
C SER A 6 11.23 19.65 11.06
N SER A 7 10.56 20.07 9.99
CA SER A 7 9.74 19.15 9.17
C SER A 7 10.54 17.90 8.75
N PHE A 8 11.86 18.04 8.62
CA PHE A 8 12.78 16.92 8.42
C PHE A 8 12.81 15.95 9.61
N THR A 9 13.02 16.42 10.84
CA THR A 9 13.04 15.55 12.04
C THR A 9 11.71 14.83 12.21
N GLN A 10 10.60 15.51 11.91
CA GLN A 10 9.26 14.94 11.94
C GLN A 10 9.09 13.86 10.85
N ASN A 11 9.41 14.17 9.59
CA ASN A 11 9.38 13.20 8.48
C ASN A 11 10.29 11.99 8.75
N HIS A 12 11.50 12.20 9.27
CA HIS A 12 12.44 11.12 9.56
C HIS A 12 11.97 10.20 10.69
N LEU A 13 11.42 10.75 11.78
CA LEU A 13 10.84 9.94 12.86
C LEU A 13 9.63 9.13 12.39
N ILE A 14 8.81 9.70 11.51
CA ILE A 14 7.70 8.98 10.87
C ILE A 14 8.24 7.86 9.99
N MET A 15 9.29 8.13 9.21
CA MET A 15 9.95 7.13 8.37
C MET A 15 10.49 5.95 9.18
N ASP A 16 11.12 6.17 10.33
CA ASP A 16 11.55 5.07 11.21
C ASP A 16 10.39 4.19 11.68
N GLN A 17 9.17 4.75 11.76
CA GLN A 17 7.96 4.04 12.17
C GLN A 17 7.23 3.33 11.01
N ILE A 18 7.44 3.76 9.76
CA ILE A 18 6.70 3.24 8.59
C ILE A 18 7.59 2.57 7.53
N LYS A 19 8.91 2.78 7.55
CA LYS A 19 9.84 2.19 6.59
C LYS A 19 9.90 0.69 6.81
N VAL A 20 9.32 -0.03 5.87
CA VAL A 20 9.39 -1.49 5.86
C VAL A 20 9.94 -1.95 4.53
N PHE A 21 11.19 -2.43 4.56
CA PHE A 21 11.74 -3.21 3.47
C PHE A 21 11.14 -4.61 3.50
N ILE A 22 10.39 -4.97 2.47
CA ILE A 22 9.70 -6.25 2.38
C ILE A 22 10.34 -7.06 1.26
N LYS A 23 10.95 -8.18 1.63
CA LYS A 23 11.62 -9.08 0.67
C LYS A 23 10.65 -10.10 0.07
N ASP A 24 9.76 -10.62 0.89
CA ASP A 24 8.69 -11.55 0.49
C ASP A 24 7.40 -11.15 1.23
N PHE A 25 6.24 -11.30 0.58
CA PHE A 25 4.95 -11.07 1.23
C PHE A 25 4.76 -11.96 2.48
N ARG A 26 5.43 -13.12 2.53
CA ARG A 26 5.49 -14.01 3.70
C ARG A 26 6.20 -13.43 4.93
N ASP A 27 6.86 -12.28 4.79
CA ASP A 27 7.43 -11.56 5.93
C ASP A 27 6.45 -10.56 6.55
N VAL A 28 5.33 -10.26 5.88
CA VAL A 28 4.30 -9.32 6.36
C VAL A 28 3.73 -9.68 7.73
N PRO A 29 3.46 -10.96 8.07
CA PRO A 29 2.94 -11.31 9.39
C PRO A 29 3.85 -10.84 10.54
N LYS A 30 5.17 -10.80 10.32
CA LYS A 30 6.21 -10.44 11.30
C LYS A 30 6.33 -8.94 11.54
N LEU A 31 5.66 -8.11 10.73
CA LEU A 31 5.75 -6.66 10.84
C LEU A 31 5.13 -6.16 12.13
N ALA A 32 5.77 -5.14 12.72
CA ALA A 32 5.25 -4.45 13.88
C ALA A 32 3.84 -3.92 13.58
N THR A 33 2.90 -4.21 14.48
CA THR A 33 1.48 -3.94 14.27
C THR A 33 1.06 -2.83 15.24
N SER A 34 1.43 -1.59 14.92
CA SER A 34 1.01 -0.40 15.66
C SER A 34 -0.01 0.40 14.84
N LYS A 35 -1.07 0.88 15.50
CA LYS A 35 -2.07 1.72 14.85
C LYS A 35 -1.43 2.99 14.29
N PHE A 36 -1.71 3.30 13.04
CA PHE A 36 -1.27 4.51 12.37
C PHE A 36 -2.12 5.72 12.75
N ASN A 37 -1.45 6.87 12.83
CA ASN A 37 -2.09 8.17 12.91
C ASN A 37 -2.28 8.76 11.49
N LEU A 38 -2.89 9.94 11.40
CA LEU A 38 -3.19 10.59 10.13
C LEU A 38 -1.93 10.93 9.33
N GLU A 39 -0.84 11.30 10.01
CA GLU A 39 0.41 11.71 9.39
C GLU A 39 1.12 10.52 8.73
N HIS A 40 1.12 9.35 9.38
CA HIS A 40 1.61 8.11 8.79
C HIS A 40 0.83 7.76 7.53
N ILE A 41 -0.50 7.85 7.58
CA ILE A 41 -1.37 7.51 6.45
C ILE A 41 -1.12 8.46 5.27
N ASN A 42 -1.10 9.77 5.50
CA ASN A 42 -0.86 10.74 4.44
C ASN A 42 0.53 10.56 3.82
N SER A 43 1.56 10.39 4.65
CA SER A 43 2.93 10.14 4.16
C SER A 43 2.98 8.88 3.30
N LEU A 44 2.32 7.80 3.73
CA LEU A 44 2.30 6.55 2.97
C LEU A 44 1.50 6.65 1.67
N LYS A 45 0.39 7.39 1.66
CA LYS A 45 -0.33 7.68 0.41
C LYS A 45 0.58 8.36 -0.59
N ASP A 46 1.34 9.36 -0.14
CA ASP A 46 2.23 10.14 -1.00
C ASP A 46 3.41 9.29 -1.49
N ILE A 47 4.09 8.59 -0.57
CA ILE A 47 5.25 7.73 -0.87
C ILE A 47 4.84 6.63 -1.86
N GLN A 48 3.75 5.93 -1.56
CA GLN A 48 3.31 4.76 -2.35
C GLN A 48 2.39 5.12 -3.52
N GLN A 49 2.07 6.40 -3.68
CA GLN A 49 1.18 6.91 -4.72
C GLN A 49 -0.17 6.17 -4.72
N LEU A 50 -0.71 5.96 -3.51
CA LEU A 50 -1.96 5.25 -3.34
C LEU A 50 -3.11 6.06 -3.95
N SER A 51 -4.04 5.39 -4.63
CA SER A 51 -5.17 6.07 -5.28
C SER A 51 -5.98 6.95 -4.31
N ASP A 52 -6.39 8.12 -4.78
CA ASP A 52 -7.26 9.03 -4.02
C ASP A 52 -8.69 8.50 -3.83
N GLU A 53 -9.05 7.42 -4.52
CA GLU A 53 -10.32 6.72 -4.31
C GLU A 53 -10.36 5.93 -3.00
N TRP A 54 -9.21 5.71 -2.35
CA TRP A 54 -9.19 5.12 -1.01
C TRP A 54 -9.64 6.12 0.05
N GLN A 55 -10.66 5.74 0.81
CA GLN A 55 -11.27 6.55 1.86
C GLN A 55 -11.05 5.92 3.23
N PHE A 56 -10.55 6.73 4.16
CA PHE A 56 -10.33 6.34 5.54
C PHE A 56 -11.52 6.79 6.40
N ASN A 57 -11.94 5.97 7.35
CA ASN A 57 -12.90 6.44 8.35
C ASN A 57 -12.23 7.42 9.33
N PRO A 58 -12.98 8.35 9.97
CA PRO A 58 -12.41 9.34 10.88
C PRO A 58 -11.58 8.75 12.03
N SER A 59 -11.92 7.54 12.48
CA SER A 59 -11.22 6.84 13.56
C SER A 59 -9.93 6.12 13.12
N LEU A 60 -9.59 6.17 11.82
CA LEU A 60 -8.42 5.50 11.22
C LEU A 60 -8.35 4.00 11.58
N THR A 61 -9.50 3.33 11.49
CA THR A 61 -9.62 1.89 11.74
C THR A 61 -9.87 1.10 10.47
N VAL A 62 -10.39 1.72 9.41
CA VAL A 62 -10.74 1.04 8.15
C VAL A 62 -10.40 1.96 6.97
N ILE A 63 -9.90 1.37 5.89
CA ILE A 63 -9.71 1.99 4.58
C ILE A 63 -10.63 1.28 3.59
N LYS A 64 -11.29 2.02 2.70
CA LYS A 64 -12.28 1.48 1.76
C LYS A 64 -12.11 2.04 0.36
N ARG A 65 -12.37 1.23 -0.67
CA ARG A 65 -12.43 1.63 -2.08
C ARG A 65 -13.42 0.75 -2.84
N GLU A 66 -14.08 1.31 -3.86
CA GLU A 66 -14.84 0.55 -4.85
C GLU A 66 -14.01 0.44 -6.13
N PHE A 67 -13.81 -0.78 -6.63
CA PHE A 67 -13.19 -1.05 -7.92
C PHE A 67 -14.28 -1.42 -8.93
N GLU A 68 -14.26 -0.80 -10.11
CA GLU A 68 -15.17 -1.12 -11.21
C GLU A 68 -14.41 -1.57 -12.45
N PHE A 69 -14.72 -2.76 -12.95
CA PHE A 69 -14.05 -3.41 -14.09
C PHE A 69 -14.95 -3.45 -15.33
N PRO A 70 -14.45 -3.83 -16.51
CA PRO A 70 -15.29 -3.97 -17.71
C PRO A 70 -16.36 -5.06 -17.59
N THR A 71 -16.04 -6.22 -17.04
CA THR A 71 -17.00 -7.32 -16.84
C THR A 71 -16.81 -8.03 -15.49
N PHE A 72 -17.68 -8.99 -15.20
CA PHE A 72 -17.56 -9.87 -14.03
C PHE A 72 -16.29 -10.75 -14.08
N LYS A 73 -15.78 -11.06 -15.28
CA LYS A 73 -14.59 -11.91 -15.41
C LYS A 73 -13.33 -11.20 -14.89
N GLU A 74 -13.17 -9.92 -15.22
CA GLU A 74 -12.08 -9.07 -14.77
C GLU A 74 -12.17 -8.80 -13.27
N SER A 75 -13.36 -8.53 -12.74
CA SER A 75 -13.54 -8.34 -11.29
C SER A 75 -13.17 -9.60 -10.51
N PHE A 76 -13.52 -10.78 -11.02
CA PHE A 76 -13.13 -12.05 -10.39
C PHE A 76 -11.63 -12.35 -10.56
N ALA A 77 -11.02 -12.00 -11.69
CA ALA A 77 -9.57 -12.14 -11.89
C ALA A 77 -8.77 -11.25 -10.92
N PHE A 78 -9.24 -10.02 -10.69
CA PHE A 78 -8.72 -9.13 -9.64
C PHE A 78 -8.82 -9.80 -8.27
N MET A 79 -10.00 -10.30 -7.90
CA MET A 79 -10.22 -10.96 -6.61
C MET A 79 -9.30 -12.18 -6.43
N SER A 80 -9.19 -13.04 -7.44
CA SER A 80 -8.32 -14.22 -7.39
C SER A 80 -6.86 -13.84 -7.18
N SER A 81 -6.36 -12.84 -7.91
CA SER A 81 -4.96 -12.39 -7.80
C SER A 81 -4.68 -11.77 -6.42
N VAL A 82 -5.63 -11.00 -5.88
CA VAL A 82 -5.56 -10.45 -4.52
C VAL A 82 -5.59 -11.56 -3.47
N SER A 83 -6.35 -12.63 -3.68
CA SER A 83 -6.41 -13.78 -2.77
C SER A 83 -5.04 -14.45 -2.61
N ASP A 84 -4.32 -14.66 -3.71
CA ASP A 84 -2.99 -15.29 -3.68
C ASP A 84 -1.95 -14.47 -2.91
N ILE A 85 -2.04 -13.14 -2.99
CA ILE A 85 -1.18 -12.24 -2.20
C ILE A 85 -1.63 -12.18 -0.75
N SER A 86 -2.94 -12.10 -0.49
CA SER A 86 -3.50 -12.05 0.86
C SER A 86 -3.11 -13.28 1.68
N GLU A 87 -3.08 -14.47 1.05
CA GLU A 87 -2.62 -15.72 1.67
C GLU A 87 -1.14 -15.63 2.10
N LYS A 88 -0.27 -15.09 1.23
CA LYS A 88 1.15 -14.88 1.57
C LYS A 88 1.31 -13.87 2.69
N MET A 89 0.49 -12.82 2.71
CA MET A 89 0.54 -11.76 3.71
C MET A 89 -0.06 -12.17 5.06
N GLU A 90 -0.83 -13.27 5.10
CA GLU A 90 -1.79 -13.60 6.16
C GLU A 90 -2.63 -12.39 6.61
N HIS A 91 -3.02 -11.56 5.63
CA HIS A 91 -3.80 -10.35 5.85
C HIS A 91 -4.87 -10.25 4.78
N TYR A 92 -6.13 -10.23 5.22
CA TYR A 92 -7.26 -10.49 4.33
C TYR A 92 -8.17 -9.27 4.25
N PRO A 93 -8.64 -8.90 3.04
CA PRO A 93 -9.66 -7.88 2.90
C PRO A 93 -11.03 -8.42 3.30
N LYS A 94 -11.93 -7.52 3.66
CA LYS A 94 -13.36 -7.77 3.57
C LYS A 94 -13.85 -7.16 2.26
N TRP A 95 -14.58 -7.93 1.46
CA TRP A 95 -15.13 -7.41 0.22
C TRP A 95 -16.59 -7.80 -0.03
N TYR A 96 -17.23 -7.07 -0.94
CA TYR A 96 -18.51 -7.40 -1.54
C TYR A 96 -18.39 -7.25 -3.05
N ASN A 97 -18.71 -8.28 -3.82
CA ASN A 97 -18.66 -8.26 -5.27
C ASN A 97 -20.07 -8.37 -5.86
N LYS A 98 -20.41 -7.46 -6.77
CA LYS A 98 -21.67 -7.44 -7.51
C LYS A 98 -21.38 -7.12 -8.98
N GLY A 99 -21.41 -8.14 -9.82
CA GLY A 99 -21.07 -8.00 -11.24
C GLY A 99 -19.63 -7.50 -11.41
N ASN A 100 -19.46 -6.43 -12.18
CA ASN A 100 -18.16 -5.84 -12.46
C ASN A 100 -17.60 -4.96 -11.33
N LYS A 101 -18.31 -4.81 -10.20
CA LYS A 101 -17.89 -3.96 -9.07
C LYS A 101 -17.43 -4.78 -7.86
N VAL A 102 -16.35 -4.36 -7.21
CA VAL A 102 -15.81 -4.94 -5.97
C VAL A 102 -15.62 -3.83 -4.94
N ILE A 103 -16.41 -3.85 -3.87
CA ILE A 103 -16.29 -2.94 -2.74
C ILE A 103 -15.37 -3.59 -1.71
N VAL A 104 -14.28 -2.92 -1.35
CA VAL A 104 -13.25 -3.43 -0.44
C VAL A 104 -13.22 -2.59 0.84
N GLU A 105 -13.09 -3.28 1.97
CA GLU A 105 -12.75 -2.72 3.28
C GLU A 105 -11.52 -3.47 3.81
N ILE A 106 -10.50 -2.74 4.27
CA ILE A 106 -9.29 -3.32 4.85
C ILE A 106 -9.10 -2.75 6.25
N THR A 107 -8.74 -3.62 7.20
CA THR A 107 -8.47 -3.28 8.59
C THR A 107 -7.59 -4.35 9.21
N THR A 108 -6.71 -3.96 10.13
CA THR A 108 -6.10 -4.91 11.06
C THR A 108 -7.02 -5.05 12.26
N PRO A 109 -7.68 -6.21 12.46
CA PRO A 109 -8.64 -6.39 13.54
C PRO A 109 -8.04 -6.01 14.89
N GLU A 110 -8.87 -5.43 15.76
CA GLU A 110 -8.51 -4.99 17.12
C GLU A 110 -7.50 -3.82 17.23
N VAL A 111 -6.71 -3.55 16.18
CA VAL A 111 -5.70 -2.48 16.17
C VAL A 111 -6.17 -1.24 15.40
N GLY A 112 -6.86 -1.44 14.27
CA GLY A 112 -7.17 -0.38 13.30
C GLY A 112 -6.17 -0.37 12.15
N LEU A 113 -5.95 0.77 11.50
CA LEU A 113 -5.08 0.81 10.33
C LEU A 113 -3.61 0.66 10.69
N THR A 114 -2.91 -0.20 9.97
CA THR A 114 -1.47 -0.48 10.11
C THR A 114 -0.79 -0.53 8.74
N ILE A 115 0.51 -0.80 8.72
CA ILE A 115 1.26 -0.97 7.47
C ILE A 115 0.72 -2.10 6.59
N LYS A 116 0.16 -3.16 7.21
CA LYS A 116 -0.38 -4.31 6.49
C LYS A 116 -1.57 -3.90 5.63
N ASP A 117 -2.41 -3.01 6.15
CA ASP A 117 -3.58 -2.48 5.45
C ASP A 117 -3.17 -1.63 4.23
N ILE A 118 -2.17 -0.76 4.42
CA ILE A 118 -1.67 0.11 3.35
C ILE A 118 -0.95 -0.69 2.27
N LEU A 119 -0.17 -1.70 2.65
CA LEU A 119 0.49 -2.59 1.70
C LEU A 119 -0.52 -3.39 0.88
N LEU A 120 -1.59 -3.88 1.51
CA LEU A 120 -2.64 -4.61 0.80
C LEU A 120 -3.40 -3.66 -0.15
N ALA A 121 -3.72 -2.44 0.29
CA ALA A 121 -4.33 -1.41 -0.56
C ALA A 121 -3.45 -1.07 -1.78
N TYR A 122 -2.14 -0.85 -1.57
CA TYR A 122 -1.17 -0.62 -2.66
C TYR A 122 -1.12 -1.80 -3.64
N THR A 123 -1.11 -3.03 -3.11
CA THR A 123 -1.10 -4.25 -3.94
C THR A 123 -2.36 -4.33 -4.79
N MET A 124 -3.54 -4.02 -4.22
CA MET A 124 -4.80 -4.00 -4.96
C MET A 124 -4.82 -2.94 -6.06
N ASP A 125 -4.26 -1.75 -5.84
CA ASP A 125 -4.19 -0.70 -6.86
C ASP A 125 -3.42 -1.22 -8.09
N ASN A 126 -2.23 -1.77 -7.86
CA ASN A 126 -1.41 -2.28 -8.94
C ASN A 126 -2.04 -3.50 -9.64
N ILE A 127 -2.64 -4.43 -8.89
CA ILE A 127 -3.35 -5.56 -9.50
C ILE A 127 -4.53 -5.06 -10.34
N SER A 128 -5.31 -4.08 -9.86
CA SER A 128 -6.39 -3.48 -10.64
C SER A 128 -5.87 -2.86 -11.94
N ASP A 129 -4.75 -2.14 -11.90
CA ASP A 129 -4.14 -1.54 -13.08
C ASP A 129 -3.65 -2.60 -14.06
N ASP A 130 -3.01 -3.68 -13.59
CA ASP A 130 -2.62 -4.81 -14.43
C ASP A 130 -3.84 -5.46 -15.10
N ILE A 131 -4.92 -5.73 -14.34
CA ILE A 131 -6.17 -6.29 -14.89
C ILE A 131 -6.80 -5.38 -15.95
N ARG A 132 -6.71 -4.05 -15.78
CA ARG A 132 -7.26 -3.06 -16.74
C ARG A 132 -6.42 -2.93 -18.00
N ASN A 133 -5.11 -3.19 -17.90
CA ASN A 133 -4.14 -2.98 -18.98
C ASN A 133 -3.76 -4.27 -19.73
N GLU A 134 -4.07 -5.45 -19.20
CA GLU A 134 -3.72 -6.75 -19.81
C GLU A 134 -4.92 -7.51 -20.42
N ASP A 135 -4.63 -8.38 -21.41
CA ASP A 135 -5.57 -9.39 -21.88
C ASP A 135 -5.79 -10.49 -20.83
N ILE A 136 -7.04 -10.65 -20.38
CA ILE A 136 -7.47 -11.55 -19.29
C ILE A 136 -7.00 -13.01 -19.46
N GLN A 137 -6.82 -13.48 -20.70
CA GLN A 137 -6.36 -14.85 -21.00
C GLN A 137 -4.93 -15.12 -20.49
N PHE A 138 -4.16 -14.07 -20.19
CA PHE A 138 -2.77 -14.17 -19.74
C PHE A 138 -2.61 -14.19 -18.21
N ILE A 139 -3.60 -13.70 -17.46
CA ILE A 139 -3.52 -13.49 -16.00
C ILE A 139 -3.70 -14.80 -15.20
N SER A 140 -4.36 -15.81 -15.76
CA SER A 140 -4.65 -17.08 -15.07
C SER A 140 -3.45 -18.04 -14.90
N GLN A 141 -2.23 -17.64 -15.26
CA GLN A 141 -1.04 -18.51 -15.18
C GLN A 141 -0.17 -18.22 -13.95
N GLN A 142 0.11 -19.26 -13.15
CA GLN A 142 0.85 -19.21 -11.87
C GLN A 142 2.28 -18.65 -11.98
N SER A 143 2.92 -18.77 -13.15
CA SER A 143 4.28 -18.23 -13.41
C SER A 143 4.34 -16.70 -13.48
N LYS A 144 3.24 -16.03 -13.89
CA LYS A 144 3.15 -14.56 -13.90
C LYS A 144 2.99 -13.98 -12.50
N LEU A 145 2.18 -14.59 -11.64
CA LEU A 145 1.92 -14.13 -10.26
C LEU A 145 3.20 -14.03 -9.40
N THR A 146 4.16 -14.95 -9.61
CA THR A 146 5.45 -14.90 -8.91
C THR A 146 6.29 -13.71 -9.36
N THR A 147 6.36 -13.47 -10.69
CA THR A 147 7.07 -12.33 -11.27
C THR A 147 6.42 -11.00 -10.86
N GLN A 148 5.08 -10.94 -10.86
CA GLN A 148 4.30 -9.79 -10.43
C GLN A 148 4.53 -9.48 -8.95
N SER A 149 4.56 -10.50 -8.08
CA SER A 149 4.87 -10.33 -6.65
C SER A 149 6.22 -9.66 -6.42
N THR A 150 7.26 -10.09 -7.14
CA THR A 150 8.61 -9.50 -7.04
C THR A 150 8.65 -8.07 -7.55
N THR A 151 7.99 -7.78 -8.68
CA THR A 151 7.90 -6.42 -9.22
C THR A 151 7.17 -5.47 -8.26
N LEU A 152 6.08 -5.92 -7.64
CA LEU A 152 5.32 -5.13 -6.65
C LEU A 152 6.19 -4.74 -5.46
N LEU A 153 6.88 -5.71 -4.83
CA LEU A 153 7.73 -5.42 -3.68
C LEU A 153 8.94 -4.56 -4.06
N ASN A 154 9.50 -4.75 -5.26
CA ASN A 154 10.58 -3.89 -5.75
C ASN A 154 10.12 -2.44 -5.93
N SER A 155 8.94 -2.22 -6.52
CA SER A 155 8.36 -0.88 -6.66
C SER A 155 8.05 -0.25 -5.30
N TRP A 156 7.42 -1.00 -4.40
CA TRP A 156 7.16 -0.58 -3.02
C TRP A 156 8.44 -0.12 -2.30
N ASN A 157 9.49 -0.95 -2.34
CA ASN A 157 10.77 -0.65 -1.70
C ASN A 157 11.48 0.54 -2.37
N LYS A 158 11.41 0.65 -3.71
CA LYS A 158 12.00 1.76 -4.48
C LYS A 158 11.34 3.09 -4.16
N ASN A 159 10.03 3.11 -3.92
CA ASN A 159 9.30 4.32 -3.52
C ASN A 159 9.82 4.86 -2.20
N TYR A 160 10.06 4.00 -1.20
CA TYR A 160 10.71 4.42 0.05
C TYR A 160 12.11 4.97 -0.18
N SER A 161 12.96 4.25 -0.93
CA SER A 161 14.33 4.71 -1.18
C SER A 161 14.37 6.08 -1.85
N ARG A 162 13.47 6.32 -2.82
CA ARG A 162 13.36 7.63 -3.48
C ARG A 162 12.97 8.73 -2.51
N PHE A 163 11.95 8.49 -1.68
CA PHE A 163 11.51 9.47 -0.70
C PHE A 163 12.64 9.80 0.31
N GLU A 164 13.40 8.80 0.74
CA GLU A 164 14.57 9.02 1.61
C GLU A 164 15.63 9.89 0.95
N GLU A 165 15.95 9.65 -0.31
CA GLU A 165 16.88 10.46 -1.10
C GLU A 165 16.38 11.91 -1.27
N GLU A 166 15.08 12.10 -1.52
CA GLU A 166 14.46 13.43 -1.63
C GLU A 166 14.55 14.21 -0.31
N VAL A 167 14.24 13.54 0.80
CA VAL A 167 14.30 14.10 2.15
C VAL A 167 15.74 14.46 2.53
N ALA A 168 16.73 13.61 2.21
CA ALA A 168 18.15 13.91 2.39
C ALA A 168 18.62 15.08 1.50
N SER A 169 18.20 15.12 0.24
CA SER A 169 18.57 16.18 -0.70
C SER A 169 17.98 17.55 -0.33
N GLN A 170 16.80 17.59 0.31
CA GLN A 170 16.23 18.83 0.85
C GLN A 170 17.04 19.37 2.03
N LEU A 171 17.60 18.49 2.87
CA LEU A 171 18.47 18.91 3.96
C LEU A 171 19.75 19.56 3.48
N GLU A 172 20.46 18.92 2.56
CA GLU A 172 21.73 19.44 2.05
C GLU A 172 21.54 20.84 1.47
N ARG A 173 20.42 21.07 0.77
CA ARG A 173 20.06 22.40 0.27
C ARG A 173 19.79 23.42 1.38
N ASN A 174 19.11 23.02 2.45
CA ASN A 174 18.78 23.91 3.56
C ASN A 174 20.00 24.23 4.44
N VAL A 175 20.92 23.27 4.64
CA VAL A 175 22.16 23.49 5.41
C VAL A 175 23.12 24.42 4.66
N ASN A 176 23.19 24.33 3.33
CA ASN A 176 24.05 25.18 2.51
C ASN A 176 23.45 26.58 2.21
N GLN A 177 22.28 26.90 2.76
CA GLN A 177 21.66 28.24 2.67
C GLN A 177 21.89 29.10 3.93
N PHE A 178 22.62 28.58 4.92
CA PHE A 178 23.10 29.29 6.11
C PHE A 178 24.64 29.34 6.13
#